data_AF-A0A3D2JTM6-F1
#
_entry.id   AF-A0A3D2JTM6-F1
#
_cell.length_a   1.000
_cell.length_b   1.000
_cell.length_c   1.000
_cell.angle_alpha   90.00
_cell.angle_beta   90.00
_cell.angle_gamma   90.00
#
_symmetry.space_group_name_H-M   'P 1'
#
loop_
_entity.id
_entity.type
_entity.pdbx_description
1 polymer ?
#
loop_
_entity_poly.entity_id
_entity_poly.type
_entity_poly.pdbx_seq_one_letter_code
_entity_poly.pdbx_strand_id
1 'polypeptide(L)' 'MYSAGEKKIPGADSRSLSRSIRLRGKVDPVLVQNESDVLEILRDILRPGDMVLTQGAGSVGSLARDLASKGFLNR' A
#
# COMPACT_ATOMS: atom_id res chain seq x y z
N MET A 1 -8.72 -2.69 1.24
CA MET A 1 -9.72 -2.04 0.36
C MET A 1 -10.52 -1.06 1.19
N TYR A 2 -10.65 0.18 0.73
CA TYR A 2 -11.55 1.16 1.35
C TYR A 2 -12.97 0.91 0.84
N SER A 3 -13.90 0.57 1.72
CA SER A 3 -15.24 0.09 1.32
C SER A 3 -16.18 1.19 0.85
N ALA A 4 -15.92 2.46 1.17
CA ALA A 4 -16.81 3.59 0.88
C ALA A 4 -18.29 3.37 1.27
N GLY A 5 -18.55 2.52 2.28
CA GLY A 5 -19.90 2.16 2.73
C GLY A 5 -20.51 0.92 2.06
N GLU A 6 -19.83 0.31 1.10
CA GLU A 6 -20.31 -0.88 0.40
C GLU A 6 -20.15 -2.17 1.22
N LYS A 7 -21.00 -3.16 0.91
CA LYS A 7 -20.85 -4.52 1.43
C LYS A 7 -19.69 -5.22 0.75
N LYS A 8 -19.05 -6.13 1.47
CA LYS A 8 -17.98 -6.97 0.91
C LYS A 8 -18.54 -7.83 -0.23
N ILE A 9 -17.81 -7.86 -1.34
CA ILE A 9 -18.07 -8.75 -2.48
C ILE A 9 -17.01 -9.86 -2.46
N PRO A 10 -17.39 -11.15 -2.46
CA PRO A 10 -16.42 -12.24 -2.51
C PRO A 10 -15.46 -12.12 -3.70
N GLY A 11 -14.15 -12.22 -3.44
CA GLY A 11 -13.11 -12.12 -4.46
C GLY A 11 -12.75 -10.70 -4.90
N ALA A 12 -13.51 -9.67 -4.51
CA ALA A 12 -13.20 -8.27 -4.78
C ALA A 12 -12.43 -7.63 -3.62
N ASP A 13 -11.37 -8.30 -3.16
CA ASP A 13 -10.54 -7.86 -2.05
C ASP A 13 -9.06 -7.74 -2.44
N SER A 14 -8.30 -7.05 -1.59
CA SER A 14 -6.88 -6.79 -1.82
C SER A 14 -6.04 -8.07 -1.88
N ARG A 15 -6.46 -9.16 -1.23
CA ARG A 15 -5.75 -10.45 -1.26
C ARG A 15 -5.92 -11.14 -2.60
N SER A 16 -7.15 -11.14 -3.12
CA SER A 16 -7.48 -11.67 -4.43
C SER A 16 -6.78 -10.91 -5.54
N LEU A 17 -6.74 -9.57 -5.47
CA LEU A 17 -5.99 -8.74 -6.41
C LEU A 17 -4.47 -9.00 -6.36
N SER A 18 -3.88 -9.00 -5.16
CA SER A 18 -2.45 -9.27 -4.97
C SER A 18 -2.05 -10.63 -5.56
N ARG A 19 -2.86 -11.68 -5.33
CA ARG A 19 -2.65 -13.01 -5.92
C ARG A 19 -2.68 -12.96 -7.44
N SER A 20 -3.67 -12.30 -8.05
CA SER A 20 -3.79 -12.21 -9.52
C SER A 20 -2.63 -11.45 -10.15
N ILE A 21 -2.14 -10.37 -9.52
CA ILE A 21 -0.95 -9.64 -9.98
C ILE A 21 0.30 -10.52 -9.89
N ARG A 22 0.51 -11.22 -8.77
CA ARG A 22 1.65 -12.13 -8.58
C ARG A 22 1.66 -13.24 -9.63
N LEU A 23 0.51 -13.84 -9.93
CA LEU A 23 0.37 -14.89 -10.95
C LEU A 23 0.73 -14.41 -12.36
N ARG A 24 0.63 -13.10 -12.63
CA ARG A 24 1.07 -12.51 -13.91
C ARG A 24 2.61 -12.43 -14.04
N GLY A 25 3.35 -12.67 -12.95
CA GLY A 25 4.80 -12.88 -12.96
C GLY A 25 5.66 -11.65 -13.25
N LYS A 26 5.07 -10.44 -13.22
CA LYS A 26 5.80 -9.19 -13.49
C LYS A 26 6.28 -8.50 -12.23
N VAL A 27 5.50 -8.57 -11.16
CA VAL A 27 5.80 -7.98 -9.86
C VAL A 27 5.23 -8.88 -8.77
N ASP A 28 5.85 -8.84 -7.59
CA ASP A 28 5.40 -9.54 -6.40
C ASP A 28 4.83 -8.52 -5.38
N PRO A 29 3.50 -8.36 -5.27
CA PRO A 29 2.92 -7.32 -4.42
C PRO A 29 2.98 -7.66 -2.94
N VAL A 30 3.39 -6.70 -2.12
CA VAL A 30 3.27 -6.77 -0.66
C VAL A 30 1.88 -6.34 -0.24
N LEU A 31 1.09 -7.26 0.32
CA LEU A 31 -0.21 -6.95 0.91
C LEU A 31 -0.03 -6.52 2.36
N VAL A 32 -0.39 -5.27 2.67
CA VAL A 32 -0.38 -4.72 4.03
C VAL A 32 -1.80 -4.68 4.58
N GLN A 33 -2.03 -5.22 5.78
CA GLN A 33 -3.39 -5.25 6.37
C GLN A 33 -3.73 -3.99 7.16
N ASN A 34 -2.75 -3.39 7.85
CA ASN A 34 -2.95 -2.17 8.60
C ASN A 34 -2.16 -1.02 7.97
N GLU A 35 -2.80 0.13 7.78
CA GLU A 35 -2.13 1.30 7.19
C GLU A 35 -0.95 1.79 8.05
N SER A 36 -0.97 1.53 9.36
CA SER A 36 0.13 1.83 10.29
C SER A 36 1.45 1.17 9.93
N ASP A 37 1.39 0.00 9.31
CA ASP A 37 2.55 -0.85 9.06
C ASP A 37 3.27 -0.46 7.75
N VAL A 38 2.63 0.39 6.93
CA VAL A 38 3.13 0.79 5.61
C VAL A 38 4.48 1.50 5.71
N LEU A 39 4.67 2.39 6.69
CA LEU A 39 5.91 3.15 6.81
C LEU A 39 7.12 2.26 7.08
N GLU A 40 6.98 1.29 8.00
CA GLU A 40 8.05 0.36 8.35
C GLU A 40 8.41 -0.52 7.16
N ILE A 41 7.40 -1.09 6.49
CA ILE A 41 7.60 -1.90 5.29
C ILE A 41 8.30 -1.09 4.19
N LEU A 42 7.93 0.18 4.00
CA LEU A 42 8.58 1.05 3.01
C LEU A 42 10.06 1.29 3.35
N ARG A 43 10.40 1.48 4.63
CA ARG A 43 11.80 1.69 5.06
C ARG A 43 12.70 0.50 4.73
N ASP A 44 12.15 -0.71 4.74
CA ASP A 44 12.92 -1.93 4.47
C ASP A 44 13.17 -2.18 2.98
N ILE A 45 12.31 -1.64 2.09
CA ILE A 45 12.36 -1.93 0.66
C ILE A 45 12.87 -0.78 -0.20
N LEU A 46 12.74 0.46 0.28
CA LEU A 46 13.11 1.65 -0.49
C LEU A 46 14.63 1.78 -0.63
N ARG A 47 15.03 2.26 -1.80
CA ARG A 47 16.43 2.56 -2.15
C ARG A 47 16.60 4.04 -2.46
N PRO A 48 17.82 4.59 -2.32
CA PRO A 48 18.10 5.96 -2.76
C PRO A 48 17.71 6.16 -4.23
N GLY A 49 16.93 7.20 -4.50
CA GLY A 49 16.43 7.53 -5.84
C GLY A 49 15.04 6.96 -6.17
N ASP A 50 14.46 6.12 -5.31
CA ASP A 50 13.10 5.63 -5.52
C ASP A 50 12.07 6.77 -5.39
N MET A 51 11.02 6.71 -6.22
CA MET A 51 9.85 7.57 -6.12
C MET A 51 8.67 6.80 -5.52
N VAL A 52 8.11 7.31 -4.44
CA VAL A 52 6.91 6.74 -3.81
C VAL A 52 5.67 7.44 -4.36
N LEU A 53 4.76 6.66 -4.96
CA LEU A 53 3.45 7.12 -5.39
C LEU A 53 2.36 6.55 -4.48
N THR A 54 1.66 7.42 -3.76
CA THR A 54 0.45 7.06 -3.01
C THR A 54 -0.77 7.22 -3.91
N GLN A 55 -1.38 6.11 -4.33
CA GLN A 55 -2.46 6.12 -5.32
C GLN A 55 -3.78 5.58 -4.73
N GLY A 56 -4.87 6.28 -5.03
CA GLY A 56 -6.24 5.86 -4.71
C GLY A 56 -7.13 7.02 -4.28
N ALA A 57 -8.27 6.69 -3.70
CA ALA A 57 -9.17 7.61 -3.01
C ALA A 57 -9.38 7.14 -1.56
N GLY A 58 -10.06 7.94 -0.74
CA GLY A 58 -10.30 7.61 0.67
C GLY A 58 -9.10 7.90 1.57
N SER A 59 -8.73 6.95 2.44
CA SER A 59 -7.69 7.10 3.47
C SER A 59 -6.26 7.27 2.95
N VAL A 60 -6.02 6.99 1.66
CA VAL A 60 -4.67 7.14 1.07
C VAL A 60 -4.14 8.58 1.14
N GLY A 61 -5.03 9.58 1.13
CA GLY A 61 -4.64 10.99 1.24
C GLY A 61 -4.05 11.34 2.62
N SER A 62 -4.58 10.76 3.71
CA SER A 62 -4.00 10.91 5.04
C SER A 62 -2.68 10.14 5.16
N LEU A 63 -2.61 8.93 4.59
CA LEU A 63 -1.37 8.15 4.56
C LEU A 63 -0.23 8.94 3.86
N ALA A 64 -0.52 9.61 2.74
CA ALA A 64 0.47 10.42 2.04
C ALA A 64 1.04 11.54 2.92
N ARG A 65 0.19 12.23 3.70
CA ARG A 65 0.61 13.29 4.63
C ARG A 65 1.47 12.71 5.77
N ASP A 66 1.09 11.56 6.29
CA ASP A 66 1.83 10.87 7.36
C ASP A 66 3.22 10.45 6.87
N LEU A 67 3.33 9.86 5.68
CA LEU A 67 4.62 9.47 5.10
C LEU A 67 5.50 10.69 4.83
N ALA A 68 4.94 11.77 4.28
CA ALA A 68 5.68 13.00 4.00
C ALA A 68 6.21 13.66 5.29
N SER A 69 5.44 13.64 6.38
CA SER A 69 5.85 14.23 7.66
C SER A 69 6.92 13.39 8.39
N LYS A 70 6.81 12.06 8.37
CA LYS A 70 7.74 11.16 9.07
C LYS A 70 9.02 10.90 8.28
N GLY A 71 8.95 10.91 6.96
CA GLY A 71 10.04 10.54 6.07
C GLY A 71 10.42 9.06 6.14
N PHE A 72 11.20 8.63 5.15
CA PHE A 72 11.60 7.23 4.98
C PHE A 72 13.01 6.91 5.49
N LEU A 73 13.76 7.92 5.94
CA LEU A 73 15.11 7.73 6.47
C LEU A 73 15.02 7.54 7.98
N ASN A 74 15.68 6.49 8.50
CA ASN A 74 16.02 6.44 9.91
C ASN A 74 17.05 7.55 10.14
N ARG A 75 16.71 8.55 10.96
CA ARG A 75 17.71 9.48 11.49
C ARG A 75 18.64 8.76 12.45
#